data_AF-A0ABD0PFK4-F1
#
_entry.id   AF-A0ABD0PFK4-F1
#
_cell.length_a   1.000
_cell.length_b   1.000
_cell.length_c   1.000
_cell.angle_alpha   90.00
_cell.angle_beta   90.00
_cell.angle_gamma   90.00
#
_symmetry.space_group_name_H-M   'P 1'
#
loop_
_entity.id
_entity.type
_entity.pdbx_description
1 polymer ?
#
loop_
_entity_poly.entity_id
_entity_poly.type
_entity_poly.pdbx_seq_one_letter_code
_entity_poly.pdbx_strand_id
1 'polypeptide(L)'
;PPGNYWKLHHAPLNANKTFQVVFEARKGAGNSSGGFSLDDINISETECPHIWQIRDFEKVLNNAKFGTWMYSPLYYSSEGYRFQAGLIVFQNYLSIYVRLVSGEYDDQLQWPCPWRQITFQMLDQNPHIQKR
;
A
#
# COMPACT_ATOMS: atom_id res chain seq x y z
N PRO A 1 8.88 -2.94 -15.21
CA PRO A 1 8.44 -1.91 -16.18
C PRO A 1 7.28 -1.06 -15.61
N PRO A 2 7.26 0.26 -15.81
CA PRO A 2 6.06 1.05 -15.54
C PRO A 2 4.95 0.48 -16.44
N GLY A 3 3.99 -0.21 -15.84
CA GLY A 3 2.88 -0.79 -16.57
C GLY A 3 1.87 0.29 -16.94
N ASN A 4 1.14 0.05 -18.02
CA ASN A 4 0.06 0.90 -18.48
C ASN A 4 -1.21 0.68 -17.63
N TYR A 5 -1.19 1.17 -16.38
CA TYR A 5 -2.31 1.09 -15.44
C TYR A 5 -2.21 2.17 -14.36
N TRP A 6 -3.35 2.55 -13.78
CA TRP A 6 -3.42 3.50 -12.67
C TRP A 6 -2.76 2.95 -11.41
N LYS A 7 -1.91 3.77 -10.80
CA LYS A 7 -1.20 3.45 -9.56
C LYS A 7 -1.56 4.46 -8.50
N LEU A 8 -2.08 3.96 -7.38
CA LEU A 8 -2.25 4.76 -6.18
C LEU A 8 -0.88 5.07 -5.59
N HIS A 9 -0.65 6.33 -5.23
CA HIS A 9 0.57 6.78 -4.58
C HIS A 9 0.23 7.66 -3.37
N HIS A 10 0.99 7.48 -2.30
CA HIS A 10 0.94 8.34 -1.12
C HIS A 10 2.31 9.00 -0.94
N ALA A 11 2.29 10.29 -0.64
CA ALA A 11 3.49 11.06 -0.35
C ALA A 11 3.32 11.72 1.03
N PRO A 12 4.15 11.40 2.03
CA PRO A 12 4.06 12.04 3.34
C PRO A 12 4.45 13.52 3.20
N LEU A 13 3.65 14.39 3.80
CA LEU A 13 3.90 15.84 3.86
C LEU A 13 4.15 16.22 5.31
N ASN A 14 5.14 17.09 5.54
CA ASN A 14 5.41 17.68 6.85
C ASN A 14 5.39 19.20 6.71
N ALA A 15 4.22 19.80 6.92
CA ALA A 15 3.99 21.23 6.81
C ALA A 15 3.28 21.76 8.06
N ASN A 16 3.78 22.87 8.61
CA ASN A 16 3.23 23.52 9.81
C ASN A 16 2.72 24.96 9.53
N LYS A 17 2.69 25.34 8.26
CA LYS A 17 2.25 26.65 7.75
C LYS A 17 1.54 26.44 6.41
N THR A 18 0.83 27.46 5.94
CA THR A 18 0.20 27.45 4.61
C THR A 18 1.20 27.08 3.53
N PHE A 19 0.82 26.16 2.65
CA PHE A 19 1.66 25.64 1.58
C PHE A 19 0.85 25.42 0.31
N GLN A 20 1.56 25.13 -0.79
CA GLN A 20 0.97 24.70 -2.06
C GLN A 20 1.64 23.40 -2.47
N VAL A 21 0.86 22.48 -3.05
CA VAL A 21 1.40 21.27 -3.68
C VAL A 21 1.62 21.56 -5.16
N VAL A 22 2.85 21.36 -5.63
CA VAL A 22 3.23 21.53 -7.03
C VAL A 22 3.58 20.16 -7.60
N PHE A 23 2.87 19.76 -8.65
CA PHE A 23 3.19 18.55 -9.41
C PHE A 23 4.00 18.94 -10.64
N GLU A 24 5.23 18.43 -10.75
CA GLU A 24 6.11 18.69 -11.88
C GLU A 24 6.38 17.39 -12.65
N ALA A 25 5.93 17.34 -13.90
CA ALA A 25 6.24 16.23 -14.81
C ALA A 25 7.50 16.55 -15.61
N ARG A 26 8.53 15.70 -15.50
CA ARG A 26 9.78 15.85 -16.26
C ARG A 26 9.97 14.69 -17.23
N LYS A 27 10.07 15.01 -18.52
CA LYS A 27 10.45 14.04 -19.56
C LYS A 27 11.96 13.75 -19.44
N GLY A 28 12.32 12.47 -19.28
CA GLY A 28 13.71 12.03 -19.32
C GLY A 28 14.31 12.01 -20.74
N ALA A 29 15.56 11.55 -20.85
CA ALA A 29 16.23 11.33 -22.13
C ALA A 29 15.50 10.26 -22.97
N GLY A 30 15.61 10.36 -24.30
CA GLY A 30 15.02 9.41 -25.25
C GLY A 30 13.62 9.78 -25.76
N ASN A 31 13.11 8.96 -26.69
CA ASN A 31 11.78 9.13 -27.27
C ASN A 31 10.72 8.50 -26.36
N SER A 32 9.56 9.14 -26.24
CA SER A 32 8.39 8.62 -25.53
C SER A 32 7.19 8.58 -26.48
N SER A 33 6.41 7.51 -26.42
CA SER A 33 5.13 7.38 -27.13
C SER A 33 3.91 7.72 -26.24
N GLY A 34 4.14 8.29 -25.06
CA GLY A 34 3.10 8.62 -24.08
C GLY A 34 3.53 9.73 -23.12
N GLY A 35 2.83 9.84 -22.00
CA GLY A 35 3.06 10.90 -21.00
C GLY A 35 2.69 10.48 -19.58
N PHE A 36 2.44 11.48 -18.74
CA PHE A 36 2.03 11.31 -17.35
C PHE A 36 0.56 11.69 -17.22
N SER A 37 -0.22 10.85 -16.54
CA SER A 37 -1.60 11.13 -16.19
C SER A 37 -1.72 11.08 -14.67
N LEU A 38 -2.46 12.03 -14.10
CA LEU A 38 -2.73 12.13 -12.68
C LEU A 38 -4.20 12.47 -12.50
N ASP A 39 -4.87 11.79 -11.58
CA ASP A 39 -6.28 11.99 -11.27
C ASP A 39 -6.54 11.67 -9.79
N ASP A 40 -7.74 12.00 -9.29
CA ASP A 40 -8.22 11.68 -7.93
C ASP A 40 -7.32 12.16 -6.79
N ILE A 41 -6.72 13.35 -6.94
CA ILE A 41 -5.83 13.95 -5.94
C ILE A 41 -6.63 14.27 -4.66
N ASN A 42 -6.18 13.70 -3.54
CA ASN A 42 -6.74 13.95 -2.21
C ASN A 42 -5.61 14.31 -1.24
N ILE A 43 -5.87 15.22 -0.29
CA ILE A 43 -4.95 15.65 0.76
C ILE A 43 -5.67 15.49 2.10
N SER A 44 -4.99 14.90 3.08
CA SER A 44 -5.51 14.73 4.43
C SER A 44 -4.39 14.84 5.47
N GLU A 45 -4.72 15.27 6.68
CA GLU A 45 -3.79 15.37 7.81
C GLU A 45 -3.68 14.02 8.54
N THR A 46 -3.33 12.96 7.81
CA THR A 46 -3.17 11.60 8.33
C THR A 46 -1.85 10.98 7.87
N GLU A 47 -1.36 9.98 8.61
CA GLU A 47 -0.17 9.23 8.21
C GLU A 47 -0.43 8.40 6.95
N CYS A 48 0.57 8.29 6.08
CA CYS A 48 0.47 7.49 4.87
C CYS A 48 0.48 5.98 5.19
N PRO A 49 -0.48 5.19 4.67
CA PRO A 49 -0.51 3.76 4.92
C PRO A 49 0.50 3.00 4.04
N HIS A 50 0.88 1.80 4.47
CA HIS A 50 1.53 0.84 3.58
C HIS A 50 0.53 0.30 2.55
N ILE A 51 0.88 0.35 1.27
CA ILE A 51 -0.04 -0.02 0.18
C ILE A 51 0.30 -1.39 -0.37
N TRP A 52 -0.67 -2.30 -0.35
CA TRP A 52 -0.62 -3.55 -1.11
C TRP A 52 -1.64 -3.51 -2.26
N GLN A 53 -1.16 -3.21 -3.48
CA GLN A 53 -2.01 -3.24 -4.67
C GLN A 53 -2.07 -4.66 -5.26
N ILE A 54 -3.24 -5.30 -5.19
CA ILE A 54 -3.51 -6.57 -5.85
C ILE A 54 -4.18 -6.28 -7.19
N ARG A 55 -3.52 -6.65 -8.29
CA ARG A 55 -4.04 -6.46 -9.65
C ARG A 55 -4.83 -7.68 -10.09
N ASP A 56 -5.71 -7.49 -11.07
CA ASP A 56 -6.57 -8.54 -11.61
C ASP A 56 -7.32 -9.31 -10.51
N PHE A 57 -7.84 -8.60 -9.50
CA PHE A 57 -8.43 -9.21 -8.30
C PHE A 57 -9.61 -10.15 -8.60
N GLU A 58 -10.37 -9.89 -9.67
CA GLU A 58 -11.41 -10.81 -10.14
C GLU A 58 -10.83 -12.19 -10.56
N LYS A 59 -9.68 -12.21 -11.24
CA LYS A 59 -9.01 -13.47 -11.57
C LYS A 59 -8.49 -14.18 -10.34
N VAL A 60 -8.04 -13.41 -9.34
CA VAL A 60 -7.64 -13.96 -8.04
C VAL A 60 -8.84 -14.63 -7.37
N LEU A 61 -9.99 -13.94 -7.29
CA LEU A 61 -11.24 -14.48 -6.75
C LEU A 61 -11.66 -15.77 -7.44
N ASN A 62 -11.67 -15.78 -8.78
CA ASN A 62 -12.16 -16.90 -9.58
C ASN A 62 -11.23 -18.12 -9.56
N ASN A 63 -9.92 -17.92 -9.38
CA ASN A 63 -8.93 -19.00 -9.40
C ASN A 63 -8.44 -19.43 -8.02
N ALA A 64 -8.91 -18.79 -6.95
CA ALA A 64 -8.44 -19.09 -5.61
C ALA A 64 -8.84 -20.51 -5.21
N LYS A 65 -7.85 -21.29 -4.79
CA LYS A 65 -8.03 -22.63 -4.24
C LYS A 65 -7.95 -22.56 -2.72
N PHE A 66 -8.62 -23.49 -2.06
CA PHE A 66 -8.51 -23.62 -0.61
C PHE A 66 -7.03 -23.76 -0.21
N GLY A 67 -6.57 -22.94 0.74
CA GLY A 67 -5.19 -22.93 1.21
C GLY A 67 -4.19 -22.13 0.36
N THR A 68 -4.61 -21.44 -0.71
CA THR A 68 -3.73 -20.55 -1.46
C THR A 68 -3.52 -19.24 -0.70
N TRP A 69 -2.25 -18.91 -0.44
CA TRP A 69 -1.85 -17.66 0.20
C TRP A 69 -1.31 -16.67 -0.82
N MET A 70 -1.76 -15.42 -0.72
CA MET A 70 -1.07 -14.29 -1.31
C MET A 70 -0.35 -13.52 -0.22
N TYR A 71 0.84 -13.03 -0.54
CA TYR A 71 1.63 -12.24 0.39
C TYR A 71 1.89 -10.84 -0.18
N SER A 72 1.76 -9.85 0.70
CA SER A 72 2.18 -8.48 0.42
C SER A 72 3.72 -8.37 0.30
N PRO A 73 4.22 -7.24 -0.22
CA PRO A 73 5.60 -6.82 0.04
C PRO A 73 5.96 -6.85 1.53
N LEU A 74 7.25 -6.87 1.82
CA LEU A 74 7.75 -6.77 3.19
C LEU A 74 7.80 -5.30 3.59
N TYR A 75 7.21 -4.98 4.74
CA TYR A 75 7.16 -3.63 5.27
C TYR A 75 7.93 -3.55 6.59
N TYR A 76 8.30 -2.34 6.97
CA TYR A 76 8.83 -2.02 8.28
C TYR A 76 7.86 -1.08 9.00
N SER A 77 7.60 -1.33 10.28
CA SER A 77 6.90 -0.37 11.14
C SER A 77 7.79 0.86 11.40
N SER A 78 7.21 1.93 11.93
CA SER A 78 7.96 3.13 12.33
C SER A 78 9.06 2.84 13.35
N GLU A 79 8.91 1.79 14.16
CA GLU A 79 9.89 1.35 15.15
C GLU A 79 10.85 0.26 14.65
N GLY A 80 10.71 -0.18 13.40
CA GLY A 80 11.67 -1.10 12.77
C GLY A 80 11.28 -2.57 12.77
N TYR A 81 10.10 -2.96 13.28
CA TYR A 81 9.64 -4.35 13.14
C TYR A 81 9.30 -4.65 11.69
N ARG A 82 9.89 -5.71 11.12
CA ARG A 82 9.54 -6.16 9.78
C ARG A 82 8.31 -7.05 9.81
N PHE A 83 7.39 -6.83 8.88
CA PHE A 83 6.16 -7.60 8.82
C PHE A 83 5.68 -7.83 7.39
N GLN A 84 4.75 -8.77 7.26
CA GLN A 84 4.08 -9.10 6.01
C GLN A 84 2.62 -9.43 6.26
N ALA A 85 1.73 -8.87 5.45
CA ALA A 85 0.35 -9.32 5.37
C ALA A 85 0.23 -10.54 4.45
N GLY A 86 -0.54 -11.53 4.89
CA GLY A 86 -1.00 -12.68 4.13
C GLY A 86 -2.51 -12.61 3.93
N LEU A 87 -2.96 -12.91 2.72
CA LEU A 87 -4.35 -12.90 2.30
C LEU A 87 -4.76 -14.27 1.80
N ILE A 88 -5.88 -14.76 2.32
CA ILE A 88 -6.62 -15.91 1.79
C ILE A 88 -7.93 -15.40 1.23
N VAL A 89 -8.22 -15.82 0.01
CA VAL A 89 -9.50 -15.59 -0.65
C VAL A 89 -10.09 -16.96 -0.93
N PHE A 90 -11.30 -17.24 -0.48
CA PHE A 90 -11.95 -18.52 -0.77
C PHE A 90 -13.46 -18.35 -0.78
N GLN A 91 -14.09 -18.75 -1.89
CA GLN A 91 -15.52 -18.62 -2.13
C GLN A 91 -16.03 -17.20 -1.86
N ASN A 92 -16.76 -16.99 -0.76
CA ASN A 92 -17.42 -15.75 -0.40
C ASN A 92 -16.76 -15.04 0.79
N TYR A 93 -15.58 -15.47 1.23
CA TYR A 93 -14.88 -14.82 2.32
C TYR A 93 -13.43 -14.50 2.00
N LEU A 94 -12.94 -13.52 2.77
CA LEU A 94 -11.59 -13.00 2.71
C LEU A 94 -11.02 -13.03 4.14
N SER A 95 -9.78 -13.49 4.27
CA SER A 95 -9.08 -13.49 5.55
C SER A 95 -7.71 -12.86 5.41
N ILE A 96 -7.39 -11.92 6.28
CA ILE A 96 -6.08 -11.25 6.32
C ILE A 96 -5.43 -11.56 7.66
N TYR A 97 -4.14 -11.88 7.58
CA TYR A 97 -3.28 -12.08 8.74
C TYR A 97 -2.03 -11.23 8.55
N VAL A 98 -1.42 -10.79 9.65
CA VAL A 98 -0.05 -10.28 9.62
C VAL A 98 0.85 -11.20 10.39
N ARG A 99 2.03 -11.44 9.81
CA ARG A 99 3.14 -12.09 10.46
C ARG A 99 4.30 -11.10 10.61
N LEU A 100 4.94 -11.12 11.77
CA LEU A 100 6.29 -10.62 11.92
C LEU A 100 7.23 -11.55 11.15
N VAL A 101 8.25 -10.98 10.53
CA VAL A 101 9.26 -11.69 9.73
C VAL A 101 10.64 -11.16 10.08
N SER A 102 11.70 -11.91 9.77
CA SER A 102 13.05 -11.49 10.13
C SER A 102 13.45 -10.17 9.45
N GLY A 103 13.87 -9.21 10.26
CA GLY A 103 14.26 -7.86 9.88
C GLY A 103 15.73 -7.56 10.15
N GLU A 104 16.21 -6.48 9.52
CA GLU A 104 17.57 -5.98 9.72
C GLU A 104 17.81 -5.46 11.14
N TYR A 105 16.75 -4.99 11.81
CA TYR A 105 16.82 -4.36 13.12
C TYR A 105 16.52 -5.30 14.28
N ASP A 106 16.24 -6.59 14.03
CA ASP A 106 15.71 -7.52 15.03
C ASP A 106 16.56 -7.61 16.31
N ASP A 107 17.89 -7.50 16.19
CA ASP A 107 18.85 -7.52 17.32
C ASP A 107 18.73 -6.29 18.25
N GLN A 108 18.12 -5.21 17.78
CA GLN A 108 17.93 -3.95 18.50
C GLN A 108 16.49 -3.80 19.04
N LEU A 109 15.58 -4.69 18.63
CA LEU A 109 14.17 -4.62 18.97
C LEU A 109 13.85 -5.37 20.26
N GLN A 110 12.78 -4.93 20.92
CA GLN A 110 12.25 -5.61 22.09
C GLN A 110 11.45 -6.85 21.68
N TRP A 111 11.74 -7.98 22.31
CA TRP A 111 11.01 -9.23 22.11
C TRP A 111 10.43 -9.77 23.42
N PRO A 112 9.17 -10.28 23.43
CA PRO A 112 8.21 -10.30 22.32
C PRO A 112 7.72 -8.89 21.94
N CYS A 113 7.26 -8.73 20.68
CA CYS A 113 6.79 -7.44 20.15
C CYS A 113 5.69 -6.84 21.04
N PRO A 114 5.96 -5.76 21.78
CA PRO A 114 5.04 -5.28 22.81
C PRO A 114 4.05 -4.25 22.26
N TRP A 115 2.76 -4.46 22.52
CA TRP A 115 1.70 -3.46 22.41
C TRP A 115 1.60 -2.73 21.07
N ARG A 116 1.68 -3.46 19.95
CA ARG A 116 1.53 -2.90 18.60
C ARG A 116 0.14 -3.16 18.04
N GLN A 117 -0.43 -2.10 17.46
CA GLN A 117 -1.70 -2.17 16.75
C GLN A 117 -1.44 -2.26 15.25
N ILE A 118 -2.14 -3.17 14.59
CA ILE A 118 -2.18 -3.26 13.13
C ILE A 118 -3.61 -2.98 12.70
N THR A 119 -3.77 -2.02 11.79
CA THR A 119 -5.05 -1.69 11.18
C THR A 119 -5.05 -2.14 9.73
N PHE A 120 -6.01 -2.98 9.36
CA PHE A 120 -6.24 -3.35 7.97
C PHE A 120 -7.37 -2.51 7.39
N GLN A 121 -7.16 -2.00 6.19
CA GLN A 121 -8.17 -1.27 5.45
C GLN A 121 -8.25 -1.81 4.03
N MET A 122 -9.41 -2.33 3.66
CA MET A 122 -9.75 -2.57 2.27
C MET A 122 -10.29 -1.26 1.70
N LEU A 123 -9.57 -0.68 0.74
CA LEU A 123 -9.89 0.65 0.23
C LEU A 123 -11.05 0.59 -0.78
N ASP A 124 -12.15 1.27 -0.46
CA ASP A 124 -13.11 1.70 -1.48
C ASP A 124 -12.48 2.83 -2.31
N GLN A 125 -12.35 2.61 -3.62
CA GLN A 125 -11.70 3.55 -4.54
C GLN A 125 -12.69 4.59 -5.08
N ASN A 126 -13.55 5.13 -4.22
CA ASN A 126 -14.38 6.27 -4.57
C ASN A 126 -13.49 7.50 -4.87
N PRO A 127 -13.74 8.27 -5.95
CA PRO A 127 -12.99 9.49 -6.27
C PRO A 127 -12.96 10.50 -5.11
N HIS A 128 -14.04 10.58 -4.34
CA HIS A 128 -14.16 11.49 -3.21
C HIS A 128 -13.85 10.80 -1.88
N ILE A 129 -12.82 11.28 -1.15
CA ILE A 129 -12.39 10.67 0.12
C ILE A 129 -13.49 10.62 1.19
N GLN A 130 -14.45 11.55 1.18
CA GLN A 130 -15.57 11.58 2.12
C GLN A 130 -16.62 10.49 1.88
N LYS A 131 -16.56 9.82 0.73
CA LYS A 131 -17.45 8.72 0.33
C LYS A 131 -16.74 7.36 0.36
N ARG A 132 -15.51 7.31 0.92
CA ARG A 132 -14.73 6.08 1.11
C ARG A 132 -14.99 5.47 2.47
#